data_AF-A0A1T1HAD2-F1
#
_entry.id   AF-A0A1T1HAD2-F1
#
_cell.length_a   1.000
_cell.length_b   1.000
_cell.length_c   1.000
_cell.angle_alpha   90.00
_cell.angle_beta   90.00
_cell.angle_gamma   90.00
#
_symmetry.space_group_name_H-M   'P 1'
#
loop_
_entity.id
_entity.type
_entity.pdbx_description
1 polymer ?
#
loop_
_entity_poly.entity_id
_entity_poly.type
_entity_poly.pdbx_seq_one_letter_code
_entity_poly.pdbx_strand_id
1 'polypeptide(L)'
;MRGTPTLLSLSVSGLRFIGLYFVFLPVFLIMLPGVTSAQADASAAVDEVDAKFGWLDDPSGDLSLQQAINRFEYNGFKPIGGSLSRGYTLSDSWLSLTLTASELMDFDYLWMEPSQLNEVDVYYQTGINASEAGNYLKLSLGDHGDSAEKPYLHFRMLFPLKSMRSYL
;
A
#
# COMPACT_ATOMS: atom_id res chain seq x y z
N MET A 1 -33.45 6.86 31.12
CA MET A 1 -33.97 7.96 30.26
C MET A 1 -32.99 8.09 29.09
N ARG A 2 -33.31 7.57 27.90
CA ARG A 2 -33.88 8.31 26.73
C ARG A 2 -32.95 9.48 26.35
N GLY A 3 -32.14 9.33 25.30
CA GLY A 3 -32.44 9.76 23.91
C GLY A 3 -31.92 11.20 23.74
N THR A 4 -31.26 11.66 22.68
CA THR A 4 -31.21 11.31 21.25
C THR A 4 -30.08 12.15 20.61
N PRO A 5 -29.58 11.78 19.42
CA PRO A 5 -28.44 12.44 18.76
C PRO A 5 -28.82 13.77 18.09
N THR A 6 -27.86 14.70 17.99
CA THR A 6 -28.00 15.95 17.23
C THR A 6 -27.29 15.82 15.87
N LEU A 7 -28.10 15.72 14.81
CA LEU A 7 -27.71 15.94 13.42
C LEU A 7 -27.68 17.44 13.14
N LEU A 8 -26.60 17.95 12.54
CA LEU A 8 -26.59 19.27 11.92
C LEU A 8 -26.43 19.12 10.41
N SER A 9 -27.53 19.39 9.72
CA SER A 9 -27.62 19.66 8.29
C SER A 9 -27.43 21.17 8.08
N LEU A 10 -26.71 21.55 7.02
CA LEU A 10 -26.76 22.93 6.51
C LEU A 10 -26.81 22.86 4.98
N SER A 11 -27.86 23.46 4.45
CA SER A 11 -28.24 23.49 3.05
C SER A 11 -28.57 24.92 2.65
N VAL A 12 -28.47 25.16 1.34
CA VAL A 12 -29.11 26.21 0.54
C VAL A 12 -28.36 27.54 0.34
N SER A 13 -27.76 27.61 -0.86
CA SER A 13 -28.04 28.53 -1.98
C SER A 13 -27.97 30.06 -1.82
N GLY A 14 -27.27 30.67 -2.79
CA GLY A 14 -27.93 31.56 -3.75
C GLY A 14 -27.31 32.95 -3.97
N LEU A 15 -27.55 33.45 -5.19
CA LEU A 15 -27.32 34.81 -5.77
C LEU A 15 -25.87 35.17 -6.15
N ARG A 16 -25.47 35.28 -7.42
CA ARG A 16 -25.89 36.06 -8.62
C ARG A 16 -25.58 37.57 -8.58
N PHE A 17 -24.65 37.92 -9.49
CA PHE A 17 -24.42 39.16 -10.25
C PHE A 17 -24.11 40.47 -9.51
N ILE A 18 -23.02 41.14 -9.91
CA ILE A 18 -23.00 42.42 -10.64
C ILE A 18 -21.54 42.74 -11.01
N GLY A 19 -21.31 43.13 -12.27
CA GLY A 19 -19.99 43.43 -12.81
C GLY A 19 -19.48 44.81 -12.40
N LEU A 20 -18.16 45.00 -12.54
CA LEU A 20 -17.57 46.31 -12.67
C LEU A 20 -16.38 46.23 -13.64
N TYR A 21 -16.45 47.08 -14.67
CA TYR A 21 -15.44 47.32 -15.69
C TYR A 21 -14.08 47.63 -15.04
N PHE A 22 -13.05 46.85 -15.34
CA PHE A 22 -11.66 47.24 -15.12
C PHE A 22 -10.97 47.46 -16.47
N VAL A 23 -10.86 48.75 -16.80
CA VAL A 23 -9.70 49.45 -17.33
C VAL A 23 -8.86 48.71 -18.38
N PHE A 24 -8.98 49.19 -19.62
CA PHE A 24 -8.06 49.00 -20.72
C PHE A 24 -6.65 49.58 -20.42
N LEU A 25 -5.65 48.97 -21.05
CA LEU A 25 -4.20 49.27 -21.12
C LEU A 25 -3.31 48.62 -20.03
N PRO A 26 -2.26 47.89 -20.45
CA PRO A 26 -1.11 48.54 -21.06
C PRO A 26 -0.57 47.90 -22.35
N VAL A 27 -0.07 48.78 -23.22
CA VAL A 27 0.99 48.49 -24.19
C VAL A 27 2.22 48.00 -23.42
N PHE A 28 2.66 46.77 -23.65
CA PHE A 28 4.08 46.41 -23.52
C PHE A 28 4.45 45.35 -24.55
N LEU A 29 5.05 45.86 -25.62
CA LEU A 29 5.82 45.11 -26.60
C LEU A 29 7.13 44.70 -25.89
N ILE A 30 7.29 43.43 -25.52
CA ILE A 30 8.62 42.86 -25.25
C ILE A 30 8.71 41.55 -26.02
N MET A 31 9.46 41.63 -27.13
CA MET A 31 10.11 40.49 -27.76
C MET A 31 11.04 39.84 -26.72
N LEU A 32 10.70 38.64 -26.25
CA LEU A 32 11.64 37.76 -25.56
C LEU A 32 12.02 36.61 -26.49
N PRO A 33 13.32 36.40 -26.77
CA PRO A 33 13.78 35.28 -27.57
C PRO A 33 13.78 34.00 -26.73
N GLY A 34 13.29 32.91 -27.33
CA GLY A 34 13.69 31.54 -27.00
C GLY A 34 13.45 31.09 -25.56
N VAL A 35 12.21 30.71 -25.25
CA VAL A 35 12.00 29.68 -24.22
C VAL A 35 12.11 28.35 -24.95
N THR A 36 13.33 27.83 -25.06
CA THR A 36 13.54 26.39 -25.27
C THR A 36 12.89 25.70 -24.09
N SER A 37 11.76 25.04 -24.33
CA SER A 37 11.25 24.02 -23.42
C SER A 37 12.31 22.94 -23.31
N ALA A 38 13.15 23.03 -22.28
CA ALA A 38 13.93 21.91 -21.79
C ALA A 38 12.92 20.85 -21.37
N GLN A 39 12.67 19.91 -22.28
CA GLN A 39 12.05 18.64 -21.96
C GLN A 39 13.02 17.93 -21.01
N ALA A 40 12.81 18.15 -19.71
CA ALA A 40 13.41 17.32 -18.68
C ALA A 40 12.72 15.95 -18.78
N ASP A 41 13.26 15.12 -19.67
CA ASP A 41 13.23 13.67 -19.53
C ASP A 41 13.86 13.34 -18.18
N ALA A 42 13.01 13.19 -17.18
CA ALA A 42 13.31 12.48 -15.95
C ALA A 42 11.99 11.92 -15.42
N SER A 43 11.26 11.19 -16.27
CA SER A 43 10.67 9.96 -15.74
C SER A 43 11.89 9.11 -15.41
N ALA A 44 12.31 9.13 -14.15
CA ALA A 44 13.10 8.02 -13.65
C ALA A 44 12.29 6.81 -14.06
N ALA A 45 12.82 6.02 -14.99
CA ALA A 45 12.29 4.69 -15.22
C ALA A 45 12.36 4.04 -13.84
N VAL A 46 11.22 3.97 -13.17
CA VAL A 46 11.06 3.02 -12.08
C VAL A 46 11.24 1.72 -12.83
N ASP A 47 12.43 1.12 -12.71
CA ASP A 47 12.63 -0.25 -13.14
C ASP A 47 11.45 -1.02 -12.55
N GLU A 48 10.59 -1.51 -13.43
CA GLU A 48 9.36 -2.17 -13.05
C GLU A 48 9.79 -3.45 -12.35
N VAL A 49 9.78 -3.42 -11.01
CA VAL A 49 9.93 -4.59 -10.17
C VAL A 49 8.85 -5.57 -10.64
N ASP A 50 9.23 -6.74 -11.19
CA ASP A 50 8.31 -7.81 -11.60
C ASP A 50 7.74 -8.53 -10.35
N ALA A 51 7.18 -7.74 -9.44
CA ALA A 51 6.56 -8.18 -8.22
C ALA A 51 5.28 -8.94 -8.53
N LYS A 52 5.23 -10.22 -8.16
CA LYS A 52 4.07 -11.06 -8.41
C LYS A 52 3.26 -11.18 -7.13
N PHE A 53 2.12 -10.49 -7.14
CA PHE A 53 1.14 -10.55 -6.07
C PHE A 53 0.08 -11.61 -6.35
N GLY A 54 -0.20 -12.41 -5.33
CA GLY A 54 -1.33 -13.34 -5.32
C GLY A 54 -2.12 -13.22 -4.04
N TRP A 55 -3.38 -13.68 -4.06
CA TRP A 55 -4.18 -13.79 -2.85
C TRP A 55 -5.00 -15.07 -2.78
N LEU A 56 -5.32 -15.47 -1.55
CA LEU A 56 -6.18 -16.58 -1.22
C LEU A 56 -7.16 -16.14 -0.13
N ASP A 57 -8.44 -16.45 -0.34
CA ASP A 57 -9.48 -16.21 0.66
C ASP A 57 -9.50 -17.34 1.69
N ASP A 58 -9.55 -16.99 2.97
CA ASP A 58 -9.78 -17.91 4.07
C ASP A 58 -11.01 -17.47 4.88
N PRO A 59 -12.22 -17.89 4.48
CA PRO A 59 -13.44 -17.48 5.15
C PRO A 59 -13.58 -18.04 6.58
N SER A 60 -12.83 -19.10 6.92
CA SER A 60 -12.83 -19.71 8.25
C SER A 60 -11.86 -19.04 9.23
N GLY A 61 -10.76 -18.44 8.73
CA GLY A 61 -9.65 -17.98 9.56
C GLY A 61 -8.83 -19.10 10.20
N ASP A 62 -9.00 -20.34 9.72
CA ASP A 62 -8.40 -21.55 10.29
C ASP A 62 -7.21 -22.06 9.46
N LEU A 63 -6.88 -21.41 8.33
CA LEU A 63 -5.78 -21.86 7.46
C LEU A 63 -4.45 -21.57 8.15
N SER A 64 -3.66 -22.62 8.38
CA SER A 64 -2.28 -22.47 8.88
C SER A 64 -1.32 -21.98 7.79
N LEU A 65 -0.18 -21.41 8.20
CA LEU A 65 0.89 -21.02 7.26
C LEU A 65 1.33 -22.17 6.35
N GLN A 66 1.52 -23.39 6.89
CA GLN A 66 1.91 -24.54 6.08
C GLN A 66 0.86 -24.86 5.01
N GLN A 67 -0.43 -24.76 5.35
CA GLN A 67 -1.49 -24.96 4.37
C GLN A 67 -1.51 -23.83 3.32
N ALA A 68 -1.29 -22.58 3.72
CA ALA A 68 -1.17 -21.46 2.79
C ALA A 68 0.00 -21.65 1.81
N ILE A 69 1.18 -22.07 2.30
CA ILE A 69 2.36 -22.41 1.48
C ILE A 69 2.00 -23.52 0.49
N ASN A 70 1.41 -24.63 0.95
CA ASN A 70 1.00 -25.72 0.08
C ASN A 70 0.02 -25.23 -1.01
N ARG A 71 -0.95 -24.38 -0.64
CA ARG A 71 -1.89 -23.79 -1.62
C ARG A 71 -1.17 -22.89 -2.63
N PHE A 72 -0.17 -22.13 -2.22
CA PHE A 72 0.63 -21.31 -3.12
C PHE A 72 1.38 -22.17 -4.15
N GLU A 73 2.06 -23.24 -3.70
CA GLU A 73 2.82 -24.15 -4.57
C GLU A 73 1.94 -24.86 -5.61
N TYR A 74 0.69 -25.18 -5.25
CA TYR A 74 -0.28 -25.80 -6.15
C TYR A 74 -1.16 -24.77 -6.89
N ASN A 75 -0.68 -23.52 -7.07
CA ASN A 75 -1.35 -22.45 -7.82
C ASN A 75 -2.77 -22.10 -7.32
N GLY A 76 -3.00 -22.21 -6.02
CA GLY A 76 -4.27 -21.89 -5.37
C GLY A 76 -4.49 -20.39 -5.14
N PHE A 77 -3.43 -19.58 -5.24
CA PHE A 77 -3.51 -18.11 -5.12
C PHE A 77 -3.96 -17.51 -6.45
N LYS A 78 -4.93 -16.60 -6.38
CA LYS A 78 -5.39 -15.83 -7.54
C LYS A 78 -4.47 -14.63 -7.74
N PRO A 79 -4.05 -14.31 -8.98
CA PRO A 79 -3.20 -13.14 -9.22
C PRO A 79 -3.94 -11.85 -8.84
N ILE A 80 -3.18 -10.87 -8.36
CA ILE A 80 -3.67 -9.52 -8.06
C ILE A 80 -3.06 -8.55 -9.07
N GLY A 81 -3.91 -7.82 -9.81
CA GLY A 81 -3.49 -6.77 -10.75
C GLY A 81 -3.61 -5.34 -10.21
N GLY A 82 -3.90 -5.16 -8.92
CA GLY A 82 -4.16 -3.84 -8.31
C GLY A 82 -4.49 -3.96 -6.82
N SER A 83 -5.32 -3.06 -6.28
CA SER A 83 -5.73 -3.15 -4.88
C SER A 83 -6.72 -4.30 -4.64
N LEU A 84 -6.54 -5.03 -3.55
CA LEU A 84 -7.50 -6.05 -3.10
C LEU A 84 -8.66 -5.38 -2.35
N SER A 85 -9.78 -5.14 -3.03
CA SER A 85 -10.94 -4.44 -2.48
C SER A 85 -12.02 -5.42 -1.98
N ARG A 86 -11.87 -5.94 -0.76
CA ARG A 86 -12.85 -6.87 -0.17
C ARG A 86 -13.94 -6.20 0.66
N GLY A 87 -13.77 -4.93 1.02
CA GLY A 87 -14.60 -4.28 2.04
C GLY A 87 -14.37 -4.88 3.43
N TYR A 88 -15.25 -4.57 4.38
CA TYR A 88 -15.20 -5.16 5.72
C TYR A 88 -15.69 -6.59 5.68
N THR A 89 -14.87 -7.52 6.16
CA THR A 89 -15.19 -8.95 6.26
C THR A 89 -14.60 -9.53 7.54
N LEU A 90 -15.18 -10.64 8.00
CA LEU A 90 -14.62 -11.47 9.07
C LEU A 90 -13.69 -12.56 8.52
N SER A 91 -13.51 -12.63 7.20
CA SER A 91 -12.62 -13.58 6.54
C SER A 91 -11.18 -13.11 6.59
N ASP A 92 -10.28 -14.05 6.78
CA ASP A 92 -8.85 -13.81 6.62
C ASP A 92 -8.49 -13.79 5.13
N SER A 93 -7.38 -13.10 4.83
CA SER A 93 -6.84 -13.01 3.48
C SER A 93 -5.36 -13.33 3.53
N TRP A 94 -4.94 -14.34 2.78
CA TRP A 94 -3.53 -14.63 2.58
C TRP A 94 -3.05 -13.89 1.34
N LEU A 95 -1.98 -13.12 1.49
CA LEU A 95 -1.31 -12.43 0.37
C LEU A 95 0.05 -13.07 0.15
N SER A 96 0.40 -13.31 -1.11
CA SER A 96 1.74 -13.73 -1.51
C SER A 96 2.42 -12.62 -2.31
N LEU A 97 3.71 -12.46 -2.07
CA LEU A 97 4.59 -11.55 -2.80
C LEU A 97 5.85 -12.33 -3.17
N THR A 98 6.07 -12.51 -4.47
CA THR A 98 7.32 -13.09 -4.98
C THR A 98 8.17 -11.97 -5.60
N LEU A 99 9.43 -11.90 -5.17
CA LEU A 99 10.42 -10.95 -5.64
C LEU A 99 11.73 -11.69 -5.95
N THR A 100 12.44 -11.29 -7.00
CA THR A 100 13.80 -11.75 -7.28
C THR A 100 14.83 -10.85 -6.58
N ALA A 101 16.01 -11.39 -6.24
CA ALA A 101 17.03 -10.61 -5.53
C ALA A 101 17.56 -9.41 -6.35
N SER A 102 17.53 -9.51 -7.69
CA SER A 102 17.85 -8.41 -8.60
C SER A 102 16.86 -7.26 -8.54
N GLU A 103 15.64 -7.49 -8.06
CA GLU A 103 14.58 -6.48 -7.97
C GLU A 103 14.63 -5.66 -6.68
N LEU A 104 15.44 -6.06 -5.69
CA LEU A 104 15.47 -5.43 -4.37
C LEU A 104 16.63 -4.43 -4.20
N MET A 105 16.28 -3.16 -4.05
CA MET A 105 17.16 -2.11 -3.57
C MET A 105 17.28 -2.12 -2.04
N ASP A 106 18.35 -1.52 -1.51
CA ASP A 106 18.68 -1.55 -0.06
C ASP A 106 17.59 -0.94 0.83
N PHE A 107 16.76 -0.05 0.28
CA PHE A 107 15.74 0.68 1.01
C PHE A 107 14.31 0.34 0.59
N ASP A 108 14.11 -0.79 -0.09
CA ASP A 108 12.77 -1.21 -0.49
C ASP A 108 11.97 -1.71 0.71
N TYR A 109 10.70 -1.30 0.74
CA TYR A 109 9.74 -1.67 1.77
C TYR A 109 8.42 -2.07 1.13
N LEU A 110 7.78 -3.09 1.70
CA LEU A 110 6.39 -3.39 1.47
C LEU A 110 5.55 -2.44 2.34
N TRP A 111 4.77 -1.61 1.68
CA TRP A 111 3.79 -0.73 2.30
C TRP A 111 2.39 -1.31 2.12
N MET A 112 1.67 -1.46 3.22
CA MET A 112 0.31 -2.00 3.25
C MET A 112 -0.69 -0.95 3.72
N GLU A 113 -1.82 -0.88 3.00
CA GLU A 113 -2.98 -0.06 3.29
C GLU A 113 -4.27 -0.89 3.18
N PRO A 114 -5.35 -0.53 3.89
CA PRO A 114 -5.49 0.64 4.77
C PRO A 114 -4.84 0.44 6.15
N SER A 115 -4.45 1.53 6.82
CA SER A 115 -3.78 1.45 8.14
C SER A 115 -4.69 0.96 9.28
N GLN A 116 -5.99 0.87 9.04
CA GLN A 116 -7.01 0.43 10.00
C GLN A 116 -7.18 -1.10 10.04
N LEU A 117 -6.32 -1.87 9.37
CA LEU A 117 -6.34 -3.33 9.49
C LEU A 117 -5.80 -3.74 10.87
N ASN A 118 -6.66 -4.37 11.67
CA ASN A 118 -6.33 -4.76 13.05
C ASN A 118 -5.27 -5.87 13.09
N GLU A 119 -5.41 -6.86 12.21
CA GLU A 119 -4.60 -8.08 12.22
C GLU A 119 -3.87 -8.23 10.89
N VAL A 120 -2.59 -7.85 10.90
CA VAL A 120 -1.69 -8.01 9.76
C VAL A 120 -0.41 -8.64 10.26
N ASP A 121 -0.19 -9.88 9.83
CA ASP A 121 1.01 -10.65 10.08
C ASP A 121 1.78 -10.84 8.76
N VAL A 122 3.09 -10.56 8.80
CA VAL A 122 4.00 -10.82 7.68
C VAL A 122 4.85 -12.02 8.02
N TYR A 123 4.81 -13.03 7.15
CA TYR A 123 5.71 -14.18 7.19
C TYR A 123 6.80 -14.00 6.16
N TYR A 124 8.06 -13.99 6.59
CA TYR A 124 9.20 -13.85 5.69
C TYR A 124 10.17 -15.00 5.86
N GLN A 125 10.67 -15.51 4.72
CA GLN A 125 11.54 -16.66 4.69
C GLN A 125 12.94 -16.30 5.22
N THR A 126 13.42 -17.07 6.18
CA THR A 126 14.78 -17.00 6.73
C THR A 126 15.58 -18.28 6.49
N GLY A 127 14.90 -19.41 6.28
CA GLY A 127 15.55 -20.69 5.96
C GLY A 127 15.67 -20.95 4.46
N ILE A 128 16.25 -22.10 4.10
CA ILE A 128 16.51 -22.46 2.70
C ILE A 128 15.25 -23.00 2.01
N ASN A 129 14.43 -23.79 2.71
CA ASN A 129 13.29 -24.47 2.11
C ASN A 129 11.99 -23.65 2.26
N ALA A 130 11.54 -23.03 1.16
CA ALA A 130 10.31 -22.24 1.10
C ALA A 130 9.02 -23.08 1.28
N SER A 131 9.10 -24.39 1.08
CA SER A 131 7.96 -25.32 1.22
C SER A 131 7.63 -25.64 2.69
N GLU A 132 8.45 -25.20 3.64
CA GLU A 132 8.31 -25.54 5.06
C GLU A 132 8.06 -24.28 5.90
N ALA A 133 6.95 -24.27 6.63
CA ALA A 133 6.56 -23.17 7.51
C ALA A 133 7.63 -22.85 8.59
N GLY A 134 8.43 -23.84 9.00
CA GLY A 134 9.51 -23.64 9.97
C GLY A 134 10.67 -22.77 9.47
N ASN A 135 10.75 -22.49 8.16
CA ASN A 135 11.75 -21.61 7.56
C ASN A 135 11.28 -20.16 7.43
N TYR A 136 10.17 -19.81 8.07
CA TYR A 136 9.61 -18.46 8.08
C TYR A 136 9.59 -17.90 9.51
N LEU A 137 9.85 -16.60 9.62
CA LEU A 137 9.58 -15.84 10.82
C LEU A 137 8.32 -15.01 10.62
N LYS A 138 7.56 -14.84 11.71
CA LYS A 138 6.36 -14.00 11.75
C LYS A 138 6.70 -12.65 12.36
N LEU A 139 6.17 -11.59 11.77
CA LEU A 139 6.20 -10.25 12.31
C LEU A 139 4.79 -9.63 12.25
N SER A 140 4.29 -9.19 13.40
CA SER A 140 2.98 -8.56 13.52
C SER A 140 3.08 -7.06 13.29
N LEU A 141 2.37 -6.54 12.28
CA LEU A 141 2.36 -5.13 11.91
C LEU A 141 1.06 -4.40 12.27
N GLY A 142 -0.03 -5.16 12.40
CA GLY A 142 -1.32 -4.64 12.86
C GLY A 142 -1.32 -4.21 14.33
N ASP A 143 -2.49 -3.85 14.85
CA ASP A 143 -2.66 -3.35 16.22
C ASP A 143 -2.69 -4.44 17.28
N HIS A 144 -2.68 -5.71 16.87
CA HIS A 144 -2.62 -6.86 17.78
C HIS A 144 -1.20 -7.19 18.29
N GLY A 145 -0.15 -6.66 17.65
CA GLY A 145 1.24 -6.82 18.06
C GLY A 145 1.75 -5.66 18.92
N ASP A 146 2.82 -5.86 19.69
CA ASP A 146 3.47 -4.76 20.41
C ASP A 146 4.09 -3.77 19.41
N SER A 147 3.81 -2.48 19.62
CA SER A 147 4.39 -1.41 18.80
C SER A 147 5.93 -1.38 18.89
N ALA A 148 6.52 -1.83 20.01
CA ALA A 148 7.97 -1.90 20.18
C ALA A 148 8.64 -2.93 19.27
N GLU A 149 7.90 -3.94 18.78
CA GLU A 149 8.41 -4.98 17.89
C GLU A 149 8.31 -4.59 16.40
N LYS A 150 7.60 -3.51 16.07
CA LYS A 150 7.44 -3.04 14.69
C LYS A 150 8.76 -2.48 14.16
N PRO A 151 9.17 -2.81 12.90
CA PRO A 151 10.41 -2.30 12.32
C PRO A 151 10.46 -0.77 12.24
N TYR A 152 9.29 -0.15 12.07
CA TYR A 152 9.11 1.28 12.04
C TYR A 152 7.92 1.67 12.92
N LEU A 153 8.14 2.60 13.85
CA LEU A 153 7.07 3.26 14.59
C LEU A 153 6.39 4.29 13.69
N HIS A 154 5.42 3.82 12.90
CA HIS A 154 4.69 4.64 11.93
C HIS A 154 3.21 4.27 11.93
N PHE A 155 2.33 5.23 11.58
CA PHE A 155 0.89 4.96 11.46
C PHE A 155 0.52 4.04 10.29
N ARG A 156 1.51 3.66 9.46
CA ARG A 156 1.37 2.78 8.30
C ARG A 156 2.09 1.49 8.61
N MET A 157 1.60 0.40 8.05
CA MET A 157 2.26 -0.89 8.12
C MET A 157 3.34 -0.95 7.05
N LEU A 158 4.60 -0.92 7.49
CA LEU A 158 5.79 -0.93 6.65
C LEU A 158 6.65 -2.14 7.03
N PHE A 159 7.05 -2.92 6.02
CA PHE A 159 7.91 -4.07 6.16
C PHE A 159 9.17 -3.93 5.29
N PRO A 160 10.39 -3.93 5.85
CA PRO A 160 11.61 -3.81 5.05
C PRO A 160 11.91 -5.09 4.28
N LEU A 161 12.10 -5.00 2.96
CA LEU A 161 12.25 -6.18 2.10
C LEU A 161 13.68 -6.74 2.04
N LYS A 162 14.70 -5.87 2.06
CA LYS A 162 16.11 -6.29 1.91
C LYS A 162 16.86 -6.42 3.23
N SER A 163 16.63 -5.51 4.18
CA SER A 163 17.37 -5.46 5.46
C SER A 163 17.23 -6.71 6.34
N MET A 164 16.19 -7.53 6.14
CA MET A 164 15.96 -8.74 6.95
C MET A 164 16.77 -9.95 6.51
N ARG A 165 17.36 -9.95 5.31
CA ARG A 165 18.25 -11.04 4.84
C ARG A 165 19.69 -10.90 5.32
N SER A 166 20.10 -9.72 5.81
CA SER A 166 21.50 -9.38 6.11
C SER A 166 22.01 -9.88 7.47
N TYR A 167 21.20 -10.63 8.22
CA TYR A 167 21.57 -11.19 9.54
C TYR A 167 21.83 -12.70 9.52
N LEU A 168 21.97 -13.30 8.32
CA LEU A 168 22.41 -14.69 8.10
C LEU A 168 23.69 -14.69 7.29
#